data_AF-A0A8E0VKB7-F1
#
_entry.id   AF-A0A8E0VKB7-F1
#
_cell.length_a   1.000
_cell.length_b   1.000
_cell.length_c   1.000
_cell.angle_alpha   90.00
_cell.angle_beta   90.00
_cell.angle_gamma   90.00
#
_symmetry.space_group_name_H-M   'P 1'
#
loop_
_entity.id
_entity.type
_entity.pdbx_description
1 polymer ?
#
loop_
_entity_poly.entity_id
_entity_poly.type
_entity_poly.pdbx_seq_one_letter_code
_entity_poly.pdbx_strand_id
1 'polypeptide(L)'
;MSALIVDITFCIPLFFQGDHMARAIGRICGAKGRIRMCVENATRTRIIVADETIHILGSNERIAVARRALCDLILGSPPNKIFGKIRTHAARLDAVL
;
A
#
# COMPACT_ATOMS: atom_id res chain seq x y z
N MET A 1 -17.21 16.28 4.38
CA MET A 1 -16.03 17.15 4.50
C MET A 1 -15.05 16.49 5.46
N SER A 2 -14.06 15.69 5.06
CA SER A 2 -13.65 15.10 3.78
C SER A 2 -12.51 14.14 4.12
N ALA A 3 -12.79 13.10 4.91
CA ALA A 3 -11.86 11.97 5.00
C ALA A 3 -12.07 11.18 3.70
N LEU A 4 -11.17 11.38 2.72
CA LEU A 4 -11.14 10.60 1.50
C LEU A 4 -10.78 9.15 1.88
N ILE A 5 -11.78 8.40 2.34
CA ILE A 5 -11.76 6.94 2.39
C ILE A 5 -11.86 6.53 0.93
N VAL A 6 -10.70 6.45 0.27
CA VAL A 6 -10.65 5.77 -1.03
C VAL A 6 -10.61 4.31 -0.67
N ASP A 7 -11.79 3.71 -0.49
CA ASP A 7 -11.93 2.27 -0.36
C ASP A 7 -11.22 1.66 -1.56
N ILE A 8 -10.06 1.07 -1.29
CA ILE A 8 -9.39 0.28 -2.29
C ILE A 8 -10.14 -1.05 -2.28
N THR A 9 -11.33 -1.04 -2.88
CA THR A 9 -11.91 -2.24 -3.48
C THR A 9 -10.99 -2.56 -4.65
N PHE A 10 -9.83 -3.15 -4.35
CA PHE A 10 -8.92 -3.55 -5.41
C PHE A 10 -9.60 -4.68 -6.17
N CYS A 11 -9.60 -4.53 -7.49
CA CYS A 11 -9.85 -5.58 -8.44
C CYS A 11 -8.79 -6.69 -8.26
N ILE A 12 -8.99 -7.59 -7.30
CA ILE A 12 -8.34 -8.92 -7.22
C ILE A 12 -9.32 -10.07 -7.62
N PRO A 13 -10.52 -9.88 -8.24
CA PRO A 13 -11.41 -11.01 -8.48
C PRO A 13 -10.96 -11.93 -9.63
N LEU A 14 -9.99 -11.54 -10.48
CA LEU A 14 -9.69 -12.30 -11.71
C LEU A 14 -8.69 -13.46 -11.56
N PHE A 15 -8.11 -13.71 -10.37
CA PHE A 15 -7.15 -14.83 -10.23
C PHE A 15 -7.18 -15.61 -8.89
N PHE A 16 -7.97 -15.21 -7.89
CA PHE A 16 -7.82 -15.79 -6.54
C PHE A 16 -8.95 -16.76 -6.21
N GLN A 17 -8.72 -18.05 -6.42
CA GLN A 17 -9.32 -19.07 -5.56
C GLN A 17 -8.49 -19.19 -4.28
N GLY A 18 -9.11 -18.93 -3.12
CA GLY A 18 -8.64 -19.34 -1.79
C GLY A 18 -7.29 -18.79 -1.31
N ASP A 19 -6.20 -19.52 -1.55
CA ASP A 19 -4.93 -19.42 -0.80
C ASP A 19 -4.12 -18.14 -1.02
N HIS A 20 -4.38 -17.42 -2.09
CA HIS A 20 -3.53 -16.30 -2.45
C HIS A 20 -3.82 -15.05 -1.60
N MET A 21 -5.05 -14.86 -1.06
CA MET A 21 -5.42 -13.67 -0.27
C MET A 21 -4.62 -13.58 1.02
N ALA A 22 -4.60 -14.67 1.80
CA ALA A 22 -3.84 -14.76 3.03
C ALA A 22 -2.33 -14.54 2.79
N ARG A 23 -1.79 -15.03 1.66
CA ARG A 23 -0.40 -14.80 1.26
C ARG A 23 -0.12 -13.33 0.91
N ALA A 24 -1.02 -12.68 0.18
CA ALA A 24 -0.89 -11.27 -0.17
C ALA A 24 -0.91 -10.38 1.08
N ILE A 25 -1.85 -10.62 2.00
CA ILE A 25 -1.95 -9.93 3.29
C ILE A 25 -0.69 -10.17 4.13
N GLY A 26 -0.20 -11.41 4.16
CA GLY A 26 1.06 -11.77 4.83
C GLY A 26 2.26 -10.98 4.33
N ARG A 27 2.35 -10.70 3.02
CA ARG A 27 3.40 -9.85 2.44
C ARG A 27 3.24 -8.37 2.78
N ILE A 28 2.00 -7.86 2.81
CA ILE A 28 1.71 -6.45 3.12
C ILE A 28 1.99 -6.14 4.59
N CYS A 29 1.51 -6.98 5.51
CA CYS A 29 1.78 -6.81 6.93
C CYS A 29 3.24 -7.13 7.26
N GLY A 30 3.78 -8.23 6.74
CA GLY A 30 5.06 -8.77 7.16
C GLY A 30 5.07 -9.12 8.66
N ALA A 31 6.24 -9.48 9.18
CA ALA A 31 6.40 -9.81 10.60
C ALA A 31 6.03 -8.60 11.49
N LYS A 32 4.99 -8.75 12.30
CA LYS A 32 4.42 -7.72 13.21
C LYS A 32 3.93 -6.44 12.53
N GLY A 33 3.53 -6.48 11.26
CA GLY A 33 3.06 -5.25 10.58
C GLY A 33 4.19 -4.27 10.25
N ARG A 34 5.46 -4.69 10.27
CA ARG A 34 6.60 -3.79 10.00
C ARG A 34 6.57 -3.21 8.59
N ILE A 35 6.16 -3.99 7.60
CA ILE A 35 6.15 -3.55 6.20
C ILE A 35 5.09 -2.46 6.00
N ARG A 36 3.86 -2.69 6.47
CA ARG A 36 2.81 -1.65 6.42
C ARG A 36 3.26 -0.35 7.12
N MET A 37 3.88 -0.43 8.30
CA MET A 37 4.32 0.75 9.04
C MET A 37 5.44 1.51 8.32
N CYS A 38 6.37 0.80 7.68
CA CYS A 38 7.39 1.44 6.85
C CYS A 38 6.77 2.17 5.66
N VAL A 39 5.80 1.55 4.98
CA VAL A 39 5.12 2.17 3.83
C VAL A 39 4.25 3.37 4.26
N GLU A 40 3.52 3.24 5.36
CA GLU A 40 2.76 4.33 5.98
C GLU A 40 3.65 5.53 6.29
N ASN A 41 4.78 5.30 6.96
CA ASN A 41 5.71 6.35 7.34
C ASN A 41 6.35 7.01 6.12
N ALA A 42 6.76 6.22 5.12
CA ALA A 42 7.39 6.72 3.91
C ALA A 42 6.43 7.55 3.03
N THR A 43 5.16 7.15 2.96
CA THR A 43 4.15 7.85 2.16
C THR A 43 3.36 8.88 2.94
N ARG A 44 3.54 8.98 4.27
CA ARG A 44 2.73 9.78 5.19
C ARG A 44 1.23 9.53 5.00
N THR A 45 0.87 8.25 4.90
CA THR A 45 -0.53 7.77 4.81
C THR A 45 -0.82 6.81 5.96
N ARG A 46 -2.10 6.58 6.26
CA ARG A 46 -2.52 5.56 7.23
C ARG A 46 -3.25 4.44 6.49
N ILE A 47 -2.78 3.21 6.66
CA ILE A 47 -3.28 2.03 5.97
C ILE A 47 -3.92 1.10 7.00
N ILE A 48 -5.23 0.92 6.88
CA ILE A 48 -6.01 0.02 7.71
C ILE A 48 -6.25 -1.24 6.88
N VAL A 49 -5.86 -2.39 7.43
CA VAL A 49 -6.10 -3.70 6.80
C VAL A 49 -7.17 -4.40 7.63
N ALA A 50 -8.32 -4.66 7.01
CA ALA A 50 -9.47 -5.35 7.59
C ALA A 50 -9.76 -6.59 6.73
N ASP A 51 -9.01 -7.66 7.01
CA ASP A 51 -9.02 -8.97 6.33
C ASP A 51 -9.15 -8.90 4.80
N GLU A 52 -10.36 -8.75 4.28
CA GLU A 52 -10.65 -8.69 2.84
C GLU A 52 -10.47 -7.30 2.21
N THR A 53 -10.38 -6.25 3.03
CA THR A 53 -10.37 -4.86 2.56
C THR A 53 -9.18 -4.07 3.12
N ILE A 54 -8.67 -3.14 2.30
CA ILE A 54 -7.56 -2.25 2.66
C ILE A 54 -8.04 -0.82 2.46
N HIS A 55 -8.08 -0.05 3.54
CA HIS A 55 -8.42 1.37 3.51
C HIS A 55 -7.14 2.19 3.60
N ILE A 56 -6.97 3.16 2.72
CA ILE A 56 -5.85 4.11 2.76
C ILE A 56 -6.41 5.50 3.00
N LEU A 57 -5.86 6.16 4.01
CA LEU A 57 -6.22 7.51 4.41
C LEU A 57 -5.04 8.44 4.11
N GLY A 58 -5.29 9.54 3.39
CA GLY A 58 -4.29 10.55 3.10
C GLY A 58 -4.66 11.48 1.93
N SER A 59 -3.68 12.24 1.45
CA SER A 59 -3.81 13.05 0.24
C SER A 59 -3.84 12.16 -1.01
N ASN A 60 -4.64 12.53 -2.03
CA ASN A 60 -4.81 11.73 -3.25
C ASN A 60 -3.50 11.34 -3.95
N GLU A 61 -2.52 12.25 -4.01
CA GLU A 61 -1.22 11.99 -4.63
C GLU A 61 -0.43 10.89 -3.90
N ARG A 62 -0.44 10.94 -2.56
CA ARG A 62 0.22 9.96 -1.69
C ARG A 62 -0.52 8.62 -1.71
N ILE A 63 -1.85 8.65 -1.78
CA ILE A 63 -2.69 7.45 -1.95
C ILE A 63 -2.29 6.72 -3.25
N ALA A 64 -2.05 7.43 -4.35
CA ALA A 64 -1.64 6.82 -5.61
C ALA A 64 -0.26 6.13 -5.53
N VAL A 65 0.68 6.69 -4.75
CA VAL A 65 1.99 6.07 -4.50
C VAL A 65 1.86 4.85 -3.60
N ALA A 66 1.10 4.94 -2.51
CA ALA A 66 0.84 3.82 -1.61
C ALA A 66 0.15 2.65 -2.33
N ARG A 67 -0.83 2.95 -3.19
CA ARG A 67 -1.51 1.94 -4.02
C ARG A 67 -0.55 1.20 -4.93
N ARG A 68 0.35 1.90 -5.63
CA ARG A 68 1.38 1.27 -6.47
C ARG A 68 2.32 0.39 -5.67
N ALA A 69 2.76 0.87 -4.49
CA ALA A 69 3.61 0.08 -3.60
C ALA A 69 2.94 -1.22 -3.14
N LEU A 70 1.65 -1.15 -2.78
CA LEU A 70 0.87 -2.34 -2.40
C LEU A 70 0.67 -3.31 -3.58
N CYS A 71 0.40 -2.80 -4.78
CA CYS A 71 0.31 -3.65 -5.98
C CYS A 71 1.63 -4.40 -6.24
N ASP A 72 2.76 -3.70 -6.15
CA ASP A 72 4.09 -4.30 -6.33
C ASP A 72 4.38 -5.38 -5.28
N LEU A 73 3.94 -5.19 -4.02
CA LEU A 73 4.07 -6.18 -2.94
C LEU A 73 3.24 -7.44 -3.22
N ILE A 74 2.01 -7.28 -3.69
CA ILE A 74 1.12 -8.40 -4.03
C ILE A 74 1.69 -9.20 -5.20
N LEU A 75 2.18 -8.50 -6.24
CA LEU A 75 2.82 -9.09 -7.41
C LEU A 75 4.14 -9.81 -7.09
N GLY A 76 4.66 -9.67 -5.86
CA GLY A 76 5.84 -10.39 -5.39
C GLY A 76 7.17 -9.68 -5.62
N SER A 77 7.15 -8.36 -5.85
CA SER A 77 8.38 -7.59 -5.87
C SER A 77 9.06 -7.60 -4.49
N PRO A 78 10.41 -7.67 -4.45
CA PRO A 78 11.13 -7.62 -3.18
C PRO A 78 10.92 -6.25 -2.50
N PRO A 79 10.73 -6.22 -1.17
CA PRO A 79 10.41 -4.98 -0.45
C PRO A 79 11.51 -3.91 -0.59
N ASN A 80 12.77 -4.33 -0.73
CA ASN A 80 13.91 -3.43 -0.89
C ASN A 80 13.78 -2.52 -2.14
N LYS A 81 13.26 -3.08 -3.25
CA LYS A 81 13.02 -2.33 -4.49
C LYS A 81 11.87 -1.34 -4.33
N ILE A 82 10.84 -1.73 -3.58
CA ILE A 82 9.64 -0.91 -3.36
C ILE A 82 9.97 0.30 -2.49
N PHE A 83 10.75 0.13 -1.42
CA PHE A 83 11.18 1.26 -0.58
C PHE A 83 12.00 2.29 -1.37
N GLY A 84 12.87 1.85 -2.29
CA GLY A 84 13.58 2.74 -3.21
C GLY A 84 12.64 3.55 -4.09
N LYS A 85 11.64 2.90 -4.70
CA LYS A 85 10.63 3.59 -5.52
C LYS A 85 9.82 4.61 -4.70
N ILE A 86 9.35 4.23 -3.51
CA ILE A 86 8.56 5.12 -2.64
C ILE A 86 9.39 6.35 -2.30
N ARG A 87 10.68 6.19 -1.96
CA ARG A 87 11.56 7.32 -1.63
C ARG A 87 11.71 8.29 -2.80
N THR A 88 11.91 7.79 -4.02
CA THR A 88 12.01 8.63 -5.22
C THR A 88 10.70 9.36 -5.52
N HIS A 89 9.55 8.69 -5.36
CA HIS A 89 8.24 9.30 -5.57
C HIS A 89 7.89 10.31 -4.46
N ALA A 90 8.20 10.01 -3.20
CA ALA A 90 8.00 10.91 -2.08
C ALA A 90 8.86 12.17 -2.24
N ALA A 91 10.15 12.03 -2.57
CA ALA A 91 11.04 13.16 -2.82
C ALA A 91 10.55 14.07 -3.95
N ARG A 92 9.94 13.52 -5.01
CA ARG A 92 9.34 14.31 -6.09
C ARG A 92 8.09 15.07 -5.65
N LEU A 93 7.24 14.46 -4.83
CA LEU A 93 6.05 15.11 -4.30
C LEU A 93 6.41 16.21 -3.29
N ASP A 94 7.47 16.00 -2.50
CA ASP A 94 7.96 16.98 -1.54
C ASP A 94 8.66 18.17 -2.21
N ALA A 95 9.23 17.99 -3.41
CA ALA A 95 9.88 19.05 -4.18
C ALA A 95 8.92 20.05 -4.87
N VAL A 96 7.60 19.79 -4.80
CA VAL A 96 6.57 20.65 -5.39
C VAL A 96 5.98 21.63 -4.34
N LEU A 97 6.43 21.55 -3.08
CA LEU A 97 6.15 22.51 -2.00
C LEU A 97 7.31 23.48 -1.82
#